data_AF-A0A4V1Z8R6-F1
#
_entry.id   AF-A0A4V1Z8R6-F1
#
_cell.length_a   1.000
_cell.length_b   1.000
_cell.length_c   1.000
_cell.angle_alpha   90.00
_cell.angle_beta   90.00
_cell.angle_gamma   90.00
#
_symmetry.space_group_name_H-M   'P 1'
#
loop_
_entity.id
_entity.type
_entity.pdbx_description
1 polymer ?
#
loop_
_entity_poly.entity_id
_entity_poly.type
_entity_poly.pdbx_seq_one_letter_code
_entity_poly.pdbx_strand_id
1 'polypeptide(L)'
;MPSRVPFYFLISLLIIAGLTLSWLRHDSYGVPWTPGERSQVWDVEARIQFDAVNKPVKVSMAAPQNQAGFTIVDESASSPGYGIAYLTTEHGRRAEWTIRQADGPQTLYYKTQILVDPFAEATIEPPKSEKPEAVTFEGPHEAAAISLLDQARARSSDDITLTRELIKQFNDPDNQNASLLLNDLTKVQAVSKLLSYEAIHNKIVGALWLEDGRRRQSVQHMVEVWNGEKWQLFNPETGEQGQPTNLLLWDETNVSLLDVVGGKNSQINFSMIAQEISPTAATEKKVEADNLLNFSIHSLPLEEQSMFKTIMLIPIGALMVVFLRVIVGLKTSGTFMPVLIAVAFVQTQLVTGIVGFLLIVGTGLVIRSYLSKLNLLLVARISAVIITVIMIISIFTIVAFKIGLTAGLSITFFPMIILSWTVERMSILWEEEGWKEVATQGGGSLLTAILIYIAMTNPFVQHLTFNFIGVQLIILAVILMLGNYTGYRLSELRRFKPLAED
;
A
#
# COMPACT_ATOMS: atom_id res chain seq x y z
N MET A 1 26.31 12.16 -40.91
CA MET A 1 25.32 11.35 -40.17
C MET A 1 25.75 11.38 -38.70
N PRO A 2 24.93 11.87 -37.76
CA PRO A 2 25.30 11.81 -36.34
C PRO A 2 25.57 10.35 -35.97
N SER A 3 26.61 10.10 -35.18
CA SER A 3 26.99 8.75 -34.79
C SER A 3 25.80 8.08 -34.10
N ARG A 4 25.51 6.82 -34.44
CA ARG A 4 24.40 6.06 -33.83
C ARG A 4 24.74 5.59 -32.41
N VAL A 5 26.02 5.66 -32.02
CA VAL A 5 26.53 5.16 -30.73
C VAL A 5 25.98 5.93 -29.51
N PRO A 6 25.97 7.28 -29.47
CA PRO A 6 25.37 8.03 -28.35
C PRO A 6 23.88 7.76 -28.19
N PHE A 7 23.17 7.49 -29.28
CA PHE A 7 21.74 7.20 -29.27
C PHE A 7 21.43 5.84 -28.62
N TYR A 8 22.14 4.78 -29.01
CA TYR A 8 21.98 3.47 -28.38
C TYR A 8 22.46 3.44 -26.93
N PHE A 9 23.48 4.23 -26.59
CA PHE A 9 23.93 4.41 -25.21
C PHE A 9 22.83 5.04 -24.34
N LEU A 10 22.19 6.11 -24.83
CA LEU A 10 21.08 6.76 -24.13
C LEU A 10 19.89 5.79 -23.91
N ILE A 11 19.52 5.02 -24.93
CA ILE A 11 18.45 4.01 -24.80
C ILE A 11 18.81 2.98 -23.74
N SER A 12 20.04 2.47 -23.77
CA SER A 12 20.51 1.47 -22.81
C SER A 12 20.50 2.03 -21.39
N LEU A 13 20.96 3.26 -21.20
CA LEU A 13 20.92 3.97 -19.92
C LEU A 13 19.49 4.09 -19.38
N LEU A 14 18.52 4.50 -20.22
CA LEU A 14 17.12 4.64 -19.83
C LEU A 14 16.49 3.31 -19.42
N ILE A 15 16.79 2.23 -20.14
CA ILE A 15 16.29 0.88 -19.81
C ILE A 15 16.89 0.40 -18.49
N ILE A 16 18.22 0.53 -18.32
CA ILE A 16 18.90 0.12 -17.09
C ILE A 16 18.36 0.91 -15.90
N ALA A 17 18.28 2.25 -16.00
CA ALA A 17 17.73 3.09 -14.95
C ALA A 17 16.27 2.74 -14.61
N GLY A 18 15.44 2.51 -15.63
CA GLY A 18 14.04 2.11 -15.45
C GLY A 18 13.89 0.75 -14.75
N LEU A 19 14.70 -0.24 -15.12
CA LEU A 19 14.72 -1.56 -14.49
C LEU A 19 15.23 -1.48 -13.05
N THR A 20 16.33 -0.77 -12.79
CA THR A 20 16.90 -0.62 -11.45
C THR A 20 15.93 0.07 -10.50
N LEU A 21 15.30 1.18 -10.91
CA LEU A 21 14.29 1.86 -10.09
C LEU A 21 13.08 0.98 -9.81
N SER A 22 12.63 0.20 -10.80
CA SER A 22 11.49 -0.69 -10.61
C SER A 22 11.82 -1.86 -9.69
N TRP A 23 13.04 -2.41 -9.80
CA TRP A 23 13.51 -3.49 -8.95
C TRP A 23 13.73 -3.03 -7.50
N LEU A 24 14.35 -1.88 -7.28
CA LEU A 24 14.52 -1.30 -5.93
C LEU A 24 13.16 -1.02 -5.27
N ARG A 25 12.18 -0.54 -6.06
CA ARG A 25 10.81 -0.36 -5.56
C ARG A 25 10.15 -1.69 -5.16
N HIS A 26 10.39 -2.76 -5.89
CA HIS A 26 9.88 -4.08 -5.57
C HIS A 26 10.55 -4.69 -4.32
N ASP A 27 11.88 -4.67 -4.28
CA ASP A 27 12.69 -5.34 -3.27
C ASP A 27 12.68 -4.61 -1.92
N SER A 28 12.90 -3.29 -1.93
CA SER A 28 13.00 -2.51 -0.68
C SER A 28 11.63 -2.11 -0.12
N TYR A 29 10.62 -1.92 -0.97
CA TYR A 29 9.29 -1.45 -0.55
C TYR A 29 8.19 -2.52 -0.66
N GLY A 30 8.52 -3.74 -1.10
CA GLY A 30 7.59 -4.88 -1.13
C GLY A 30 6.43 -4.75 -2.13
N VAL A 31 6.53 -3.84 -3.11
CA VAL A 31 5.44 -3.63 -4.09
C VAL A 31 5.42 -4.79 -5.10
N PRO A 32 4.34 -5.59 -5.20
CA PRO A 32 4.33 -6.75 -6.07
C PRO A 32 4.24 -6.36 -7.55
N TRP A 33 4.81 -7.20 -8.43
CA TRP A 33 4.75 -6.98 -9.88
C TRP A 33 3.34 -7.17 -10.46
N THR A 34 2.51 -7.96 -9.80
CA THR A 34 1.16 -8.28 -10.29
C THR A 34 0.08 -7.70 -9.37
N PRO A 35 -1.01 -7.18 -9.96
CA PRO A 35 -2.19 -6.82 -9.18
C PRO A 35 -2.86 -8.11 -8.69
N GLY A 36 -2.73 -8.45 -7.40
CA GLY A 36 -3.39 -9.64 -6.85
C GLY A 36 -2.91 -10.14 -5.51
N GLU A 37 -1.68 -9.81 -5.09
CA GLU A 37 -1.26 -10.06 -3.70
C GLU A 37 -2.17 -9.24 -2.77
N ARG A 38 -2.64 -9.80 -1.67
CA ARG A 38 -3.42 -9.06 -0.66
C ARG A 38 -2.55 -8.96 0.57
N SER A 39 -2.43 -7.77 1.12
CA SER A 39 -1.72 -7.56 2.37
C SER A 39 -2.76 -7.47 3.49
N GLN A 40 -2.48 -8.13 4.60
CA GLN A 40 -3.35 -8.13 5.75
C GLN A 40 -2.93 -7.02 6.71
N VAL A 41 -3.88 -6.16 7.09
CA VAL A 41 -3.71 -5.19 8.17
C VAL A 41 -4.58 -5.58 9.34
N TRP A 42 -3.98 -5.59 10.52
CA TRP A 42 -4.66 -5.81 11.78
C TRP A 42 -4.92 -4.46 12.44
N ASP A 43 -6.20 -4.15 12.64
CA ASP A 43 -6.62 -3.09 13.55
C ASP A 43 -6.65 -3.69 14.96
N VAL A 44 -5.69 -3.32 15.82
CA VAL A 44 -5.64 -3.78 17.21
C VAL A 44 -5.99 -2.61 18.13
N GLU A 45 -7.01 -2.79 18.96
CA GLU A 45 -7.48 -1.83 19.95
C GLU A 45 -7.23 -2.36 21.36
N ALA A 46 -6.46 -1.62 22.14
CA ALA A 46 -6.32 -1.79 23.58
C ALA A 46 -7.33 -0.88 24.30
N ARG A 47 -8.22 -1.50 25.09
CA ARG A 47 -9.18 -0.82 25.95
C ARG A 47 -8.74 -0.92 27.39
N ILE A 48 -8.39 0.21 27.98
CA ILE A 48 -7.97 0.32 29.39
C ILE A 48 -9.15 0.83 30.20
N GLN A 49 -9.44 0.21 31.34
CA GLN A 49 -10.49 0.62 32.26
C GLN A 49 -9.94 0.65 33.69
N PHE A 50 -10.31 1.67 34.46
CA PHE A 50 -9.91 1.82 35.86
C PHE A 50 -10.87 2.77 36.59
N ASP A 51 -10.86 2.73 37.92
CA ASP A 51 -11.62 3.63 38.78
C ASP A 51 -10.70 4.74 39.32
N ALA A 52 -10.93 5.99 38.91
CA ALA A 52 -10.14 7.13 39.39
C ALA A 52 -10.57 7.56 40.80
N VAL A 53 -9.63 8.05 41.62
CA VAL A 53 -9.87 8.42 43.03
C VAL A 53 -9.75 9.92 43.30
N ASN A 54 -10.42 10.74 42.48
CA ASN A 54 -10.45 12.21 42.56
C ASN A 54 -9.07 12.86 42.79
N LYS A 55 -8.05 12.35 42.08
CA LYS A 55 -6.64 12.76 42.14
C LYS A 55 -6.08 12.91 40.72
N PRO A 56 -4.87 13.48 40.56
CA PRO A 56 -4.16 13.39 39.29
C PRO A 56 -3.97 11.94 38.89
N VAL A 57 -4.26 11.63 37.63
CA VAL A 57 -4.13 10.30 37.06
C VAL A 57 -3.01 10.29 36.02
N LYS A 58 -2.15 9.28 36.12
CA LYS A 58 -1.16 8.93 35.09
C LYS A 58 -1.34 7.46 34.74
N VAL A 59 -1.61 7.17 33.47
CA VAL A 59 -1.67 5.81 32.92
C VAL A 59 -0.51 5.64 31.95
N SER A 60 0.30 4.60 32.12
CA SER A 60 1.42 4.28 31.25
C SER A 60 1.28 2.85 30.74
N MET A 61 1.13 2.68 29.43
CA MET A 61 0.96 1.37 28.78
C MET A 61 2.13 1.09 27.85
N ALA A 62 2.64 -0.14 27.81
CA ALA A 62 3.57 -0.56 26.77
C ALA A 62 2.88 -0.50 25.39
N ALA A 63 3.58 0.09 24.41
CA ALA A 63 3.11 0.19 23.03
C ALA A 63 3.99 -0.70 22.15
N PRO A 64 3.40 -1.37 21.15
CA PRO A 64 4.17 -2.25 20.28
C PRO A 64 5.19 -1.48 19.45
N GLN A 65 6.18 -2.19 18.94
CA GLN A 65 7.19 -1.67 18.00
C GLN A 65 7.26 -2.53 16.74
N ASN A 66 8.00 -2.04 15.74
CA ASN A 66 8.26 -2.81 14.51
C ASN A 66 9.03 -4.08 14.88
N GLN A 67 8.58 -5.23 14.35
CA GLN A 67 9.14 -6.54 14.66
C GLN A 67 9.14 -7.41 13.40
N ALA A 68 9.78 -8.57 13.49
CA ALA A 68 9.86 -9.49 12.37
C ALA A 68 8.45 -9.92 11.95
N GLY A 69 8.12 -9.74 10.67
CA GLY A 69 6.79 -10.07 10.14
C GLY A 69 5.69 -9.02 10.36
N PHE A 70 5.93 -7.95 11.13
CA PHE A 70 4.93 -6.92 11.43
C PHE A 70 5.49 -5.49 11.44
N THR A 71 4.87 -4.62 10.66
CA THR A 71 5.20 -3.19 10.61
C THR A 71 4.04 -2.37 11.18
N ILE A 72 4.32 -1.49 12.14
CA ILE A 72 3.33 -0.55 12.66
C ILE A 72 3.16 0.58 11.66
N VAL A 73 1.92 0.75 11.22
CA VAL A 73 1.55 1.72 10.19
C VAL A 73 1.04 3.01 10.81
N ASP A 74 0.16 2.87 11.79
CA ASP A 74 -0.58 3.98 12.36
C ASP A 74 -0.85 3.71 13.83
N GLU A 75 -0.88 4.78 14.62
CA GLU A 75 -1.28 4.74 16.02
C GLU A 75 -2.11 5.95 16.39
N SER A 76 -3.17 5.70 17.16
CA SER A 76 -4.06 6.73 17.65
C SER A 76 -4.56 6.37 19.03
N ALA A 77 -4.97 7.38 19.78
CA ALA A 77 -5.64 7.15 21.05
C ALA A 77 -6.88 8.04 21.16
N SER A 78 -7.90 7.50 21.83
CA SER A 78 -9.12 8.21 22.14
C SER A 78 -9.34 8.25 23.65
N SER A 79 -9.26 9.45 24.21
CA SER A 79 -9.33 9.67 25.65
C SER A 79 -9.83 11.10 25.94
N PRO A 80 -11.14 11.29 26.15
CA PRO A 80 -11.70 12.62 26.42
C PRO A 80 -11.06 13.27 27.65
N GLY A 81 -10.44 14.44 27.46
CA GLY A 81 -9.87 15.25 28.56
C GLY A 81 -8.48 14.83 29.05
N TYR A 82 -7.89 13.75 28.53
CA TYR A 82 -6.52 13.34 28.85
C TYR A 82 -5.53 13.94 27.84
N GLY A 83 -4.36 14.36 28.33
CA GLY A 83 -3.19 14.60 27.48
C GLY A 83 -2.51 13.28 27.17
N ILE A 84 -2.09 13.08 25.92
CA ILE A 84 -1.35 11.89 25.47
C ILE A 84 0.07 12.24 25.07
N ALA A 85 1.02 11.38 25.44
CA ALA A 85 2.39 11.39 24.95
C ALA A 85 2.84 9.97 24.59
N TYR A 86 3.52 9.84 23.46
CA TYR A 86 4.24 8.61 23.08
C TYR A 86 5.70 8.80 23.44
N LEU A 87 6.22 7.94 24.31
CA LEU A 87 7.57 8.04 24.86
C LEU A 87 8.37 6.80 24.50
N THR A 88 9.61 6.98 24.09
CA THR A 88 10.59 5.90 23.99
C THR A 88 11.49 5.96 25.21
N THR A 89 11.41 4.95 26.06
CA THR A 89 12.19 4.84 27.32
C THR A 89 13.28 3.78 27.18
N GLU A 90 14.15 3.65 28.18
CA GLU A 90 15.11 2.53 28.23
C GLU A 90 14.43 1.15 28.30
N HIS A 91 13.16 1.13 28.72
CA HIS A 91 12.27 -0.01 28.80
C HIS A 91 11.24 0.00 27.65
N GLY A 92 11.63 0.45 26.46
CA GLY A 92 10.80 0.39 25.26
C GLY A 92 9.80 1.54 25.10
N ARG A 93 8.96 1.41 24.07
CA ARG A 93 7.95 2.41 23.66
C ARG A 93 6.71 2.31 24.57
N ARG A 94 6.21 3.46 25.03
CA ARG A 94 5.04 3.55 25.90
C ARG A 94 4.10 4.67 25.46
N ALA A 95 2.80 4.44 25.64
CA ALA A 95 1.76 5.45 25.52
C ALA A 95 1.36 5.91 26.93
N GLU A 96 1.47 7.22 27.20
CA GLU A 96 1.14 7.82 28.49
C GLU A 96 -0.06 8.75 28.39
N TRP A 97 -1.06 8.52 29.25
CA TRP A 97 -2.20 9.41 29.44
C TRP A 97 -2.09 10.14 30.77
N THR A 98 -2.35 11.44 30.76
CA THR A 98 -2.29 12.28 31.96
C THR A 98 -3.49 13.21 32.07
N ILE A 99 -4.02 13.37 33.29
CA ILE A 99 -5.07 14.35 33.61
C ILE A 99 -4.89 14.84 35.05
N ARG A 100 -5.18 16.12 35.30
CA ARG A 100 -5.00 16.73 36.64
C ARG A 100 -5.99 16.23 37.68
N GLN A 101 -7.19 15.84 37.27
CA GLN A 101 -8.24 15.38 38.17
C GLN A 101 -9.22 14.53 37.37
N ALA A 102 -9.43 13.30 37.81
CA ALA A 102 -10.46 12.41 37.30
C ALA A 102 -11.12 11.67 38.47
N ASP A 103 -12.40 11.36 38.34
CA ASP A 103 -13.19 10.68 39.36
C ASP A 103 -14.13 9.65 38.73
N GLY A 104 -14.38 8.55 39.44
CA GLY A 104 -15.23 7.47 38.97
C GLY A 104 -14.62 6.65 37.82
N PRO A 105 -15.44 5.85 37.11
CA PRO A 105 -14.97 4.90 36.10
C PRO A 105 -14.43 5.62 34.87
N GLN A 106 -13.20 5.27 34.48
CA GLN A 106 -12.49 5.82 33.33
C GLN A 106 -12.32 4.75 32.26
N THR A 107 -12.30 5.16 30.99
CA THR A 107 -11.97 4.27 29.88
C THR A 107 -11.11 5.01 28.87
N LEU A 108 -9.97 4.40 28.51
CA LEU A 108 -9.03 4.91 27.52
C LEU A 108 -8.93 3.89 26.38
N TYR A 109 -8.77 4.38 25.17
CA TYR A 109 -8.58 3.54 23.99
C TYR A 109 -7.25 3.90 23.32
N TYR A 110 -6.46 2.88 23.01
CA TYR A 110 -5.33 2.97 22.11
C TYR A 110 -5.59 2.05 20.92
N LYS A 111 -5.48 2.58 19.71
CA LYS A 111 -5.66 1.82 18.47
C LYS A 111 -4.38 1.90 17.67
N THR A 112 -3.90 0.76 17.20
CA THR A 112 -2.77 0.66 16.28
C THR A 112 -3.16 -0.17 15.07
N GLN A 113 -2.61 0.19 13.91
CA GLN A 113 -2.73 -0.56 12.68
C GLN A 113 -1.40 -1.26 12.38
N ILE A 114 -1.46 -2.57 12.21
CA ILE A 114 -0.27 -3.41 12.04
C ILE A 114 -0.37 -4.11 10.69
N LEU A 115 0.58 -3.83 9.82
CA LEU A 115 0.71 -4.50 8.53
C LEU A 115 1.47 -5.81 8.70
N VAL A 116 0.91 -6.92 8.21
CA VAL A 116 1.64 -8.17 8.04
C VAL A 116 2.63 -7.98 6.89
N ASP A 117 3.91 -7.95 7.22
CA ASP A 117 5.00 -7.60 6.31
C ASP A 117 6.11 -8.65 6.42
N PRO A 118 6.16 -9.64 5.49
CA PRO A 118 7.19 -10.69 5.50
C PRO A 118 8.63 -10.17 5.40
N PHE A 119 8.81 -8.93 4.95
CA PHE A 119 10.10 -8.27 4.78
C PHE A 119 10.44 -7.33 5.93
N ALA A 120 9.57 -7.22 6.95
CA ALA A 120 9.89 -6.46 8.14
C ALA A 120 11.01 -7.18 8.92
N GLU A 121 12.13 -6.50 9.09
CA GLU A 121 13.23 -6.96 9.94
C GLU A 121 13.05 -6.41 11.36
N ALA A 122 13.28 -7.25 12.36
CA ALA A 122 13.40 -6.81 13.75
C ALA A 122 14.83 -6.35 14.02
N THR A 123 14.99 -5.20 14.68
CA THR A 123 16.27 -4.84 15.28
C THR A 123 16.53 -5.78 16.46
N ILE A 124 17.46 -6.72 16.30
CA ILE A 124 17.85 -7.63 17.39
C ILE A 124 18.74 -6.85 18.36
N GLU A 125 18.18 -6.42 19.49
CA GLU A 125 18.95 -5.82 20.57
C GLU A 125 19.53 -6.91 21.49
N PRO A 126 20.87 -7.04 21.60
CA PRO A 126 21.48 -7.97 22.55
C PRO A 126 21.20 -7.54 23.99
N PRO A 127 21.27 -8.47 24.97
CA PRO A 127 21.10 -8.12 26.37
C PRO A 127 22.09 -7.04 26.81
N LYS A 128 21.58 -6.01 27.50
CA LYS A 128 22.36 -4.81 27.89
C LYS A 128 23.41 -5.08 28.98
N SER A 129 23.22 -6.12 29.79
CA SER A 129 24.12 -6.49 30.89
C SER A 129 24.84 -7.81 30.63
N GLU A 130 26.05 -7.97 31.17
CA GLU A 130 26.84 -9.20 31.03
C GLU A 130 26.21 -10.40 31.77
N LYS A 131 25.41 -10.15 32.80
CA LYS A 131 24.59 -11.14 33.51
C LYS A 131 23.19 -10.59 33.81
N PRO A 132 22.15 -11.44 33.85
CA PRO A 132 20.83 -11.04 34.32
C PRO A 132 20.89 -10.65 35.81
N GLU A 133 19.86 -9.95 36.28
CA GLU A 133 19.73 -9.57 37.68
C GLU A 133 19.72 -10.83 38.57
N ALA A 134 20.55 -10.83 39.62
CA ALA A 134 20.71 -12.00 40.47
C ALA A 134 19.42 -12.22 41.27
N VAL A 135 18.76 -13.35 41.02
CA VAL A 135 17.54 -13.72 41.75
C VAL A 135 17.84 -14.84 42.72
N THR A 136 17.26 -14.77 43.92
CA THR A 136 17.40 -15.80 44.96
C THR A 136 16.08 -16.52 45.24
N PHE A 137 16.20 -17.75 45.72
CA PHE A 137 15.12 -18.50 46.35
C PHE A 137 15.41 -18.63 47.85
N GLU A 138 14.37 -18.81 48.65
CA GLU A 138 14.51 -18.93 50.11
C GLU A 138 13.88 -20.23 50.59
N GLY A 139 14.54 -20.90 51.54
CA GLY A 139 13.99 -22.04 52.27
C GLY A 139 13.60 -23.22 51.36
N PRO A 140 12.41 -23.82 51.54
CA PRO A 140 11.97 -24.97 50.74
C PRO A 140 11.93 -24.72 49.23
N HIS A 141 11.72 -23.47 48.79
CA HIS A 141 11.67 -23.13 47.37
C HIS A 141 13.04 -23.22 46.71
N GLU A 142 14.12 -22.96 47.44
CA GLU A 142 15.48 -23.10 46.92
C GLU A 142 15.83 -24.56 46.65
N ALA A 143 15.51 -25.46 47.59
CA ALA A 143 15.73 -26.89 47.39
C ALA A 143 14.94 -27.46 46.19
N ALA A 144 13.70 -27.02 46.02
CA ALA A 144 12.88 -27.40 44.85
C ALA A 144 13.45 -26.83 43.55
N ALA A 145 13.86 -25.55 43.53
CA ALA A 145 14.48 -24.91 42.39
C ALA A 145 15.77 -25.64 41.95
N ILE A 146 16.67 -25.93 42.89
CA ILE A 146 17.91 -26.68 42.63
C ILE A 146 17.59 -28.06 42.07
N SER A 147 16.61 -28.77 42.64
CA SER A 147 16.24 -30.10 42.15
C SER A 147 15.69 -30.09 40.71
N LEU A 148 14.85 -29.11 40.37
CA LEU A 148 14.33 -28.94 39.01
C LEU A 148 15.45 -28.61 38.01
N LEU A 149 16.37 -27.72 38.42
CA LEU A 149 17.53 -27.33 37.64
C LEU A 149 18.49 -28.49 37.41
N ASP A 150 18.83 -29.27 38.43
CA ASP A 150 19.69 -30.45 38.31
C ASP A 150 19.11 -31.48 37.33
N GLN A 151 17.80 -31.72 37.41
CA GLN A 151 17.10 -32.62 36.49
C GLN A 151 17.09 -32.10 35.06
N ALA A 152 16.86 -30.78 34.88
CA ALA A 152 16.88 -30.15 33.56
C ALA A 152 18.29 -30.19 32.97
N ARG A 153 19.32 -29.81 33.74
CA ARG A 153 20.74 -29.83 33.34
C ARG A 153 21.18 -31.22 32.90
N ALA A 154 20.75 -32.27 33.61
CA ALA A 154 21.07 -33.65 33.23
C ALA A 154 20.47 -34.09 31.89
N ARG A 155 19.47 -33.37 31.37
CA ARG A 155 18.71 -33.69 30.15
C ARG A 155 18.86 -32.64 29.04
N SER A 156 19.62 -31.57 29.26
CA SER A 156 19.83 -30.47 28.32
C SER A 156 21.28 -30.33 27.89
N SER A 157 21.52 -29.72 26.72
CA SER A 157 22.87 -29.43 26.19
C SER A 157 23.21 -27.94 26.14
N ASP A 158 22.21 -27.07 26.20
CA ASP A 158 22.32 -25.61 26.06
C ASP A 158 21.14 -24.91 26.75
N ASP A 159 21.17 -23.58 26.83
CA ASP A 159 20.16 -22.75 27.51
C ASP A 159 18.74 -22.94 26.92
N ILE A 160 18.65 -23.20 25.62
CA ILE A 160 17.39 -23.39 24.88
C ILE A 160 16.75 -24.74 25.24
N THR A 161 17.54 -25.80 25.24
CA THR A 161 17.10 -27.15 25.65
C THR A 161 16.86 -27.23 27.15
N LEU A 162 17.63 -26.52 27.97
CA LEU A 162 17.37 -26.37 29.41
C LEU A 162 16.01 -25.74 29.65
N THR A 163 15.71 -24.63 28.95
CA THR A 163 14.41 -23.94 29.04
C THR A 163 13.27 -24.88 28.68
N ARG A 164 13.41 -25.67 27.61
CA ARG A 164 12.40 -26.64 27.18
C ARG A 164 12.15 -27.72 28.24
N GLU A 165 13.21 -28.27 28.84
CA GLU A 165 13.09 -29.29 29.88
C GLU A 165 12.49 -28.72 31.18
N LEU A 166 12.79 -27.47 31.53
CA LEU A 166 12.15 -26.78 32.65
C LEU A 166 10.66 -26.59 32.40
N ILE A 167 10.25 -26.11 31.23
CA ILE A 167 8.83 -25.94 30.88
C ILE A 167 8.10 -27.28 30.93
N LYS A 168 8.72 -28.35 30.42
CA LYS A 168 8.15 -29.70 30.49
C LYS A 168 7.94 -30.17 31.93
N GLN A 169 8.87 -29.87 32.83
CA GLN A 169 8.72 -30.19 34.26
C GLN A 169 7.60 -29.38 34.93
N PHE A 170 7.40 -28.11 34.57
CA PHE A 170 6.29 -27.30 35.09
C PHE A 170 4.92 -27.68 34.52
N ASN A 171 4.89 -28.34 33.37
CA ASN A 171 3.67 -28.86 32.75
C ASN A 171 3.35 -30.31 33.17
N ASP A 172 4.23 -30.94 33.97
CA ASP A 172 3.99 -32.25 34.56
C ASP A 172 3.19 -32.12 35.87
N PRO A 173 1.92 -32.56 35.91
CA PRO A 173 1.08 -32.42 37.10
C PRO A 173 1.57 -33.25 38.29
N ASP A 174 2.40 -34.28 38.06
CA ASP A 174 2.92 -35.15 39.12
C ASP A 174 4.21 -34.60 39.76
N ASN A 175 4.78 -33.52 39.22
CA ASN A 175 6.00 -32.92 39.73
C ASN A 175 5.74 -32.06 40.97
N GLN A 176 6.08 -32.60 42.14
CA GLN A 176 5.90 -31.94 43.44
C GLN A 176 6.75 -30.67 43.60
N ASN A 177 7.97 -30.65 43.07
CA ASN A 177 8.87 -29.50 43.16
C ASN A 177 8.34 -28.33 42.30
N ALA A 178 7.84 -28.64 41.11
CA ALA A 178 7.19 -27.66 40.25
C ALA A 178 5.93 -27.09 40.94
N SER A 179 5.08 -27.96 41.47
CA SER A 179 3.86 -27.58 42.19
C SER A 179 4.15 -26.67 43.40
N LEU A 180 5.25 -26.90 44.12
CA LEU A 180 5.65 -26.05 45.25
C LEU A 180 5.93 -24.60 44.80
N LEU A 181 6.66 -24.41 43.70
CA LEU A 181 6.96 -23.07 43.16
C LEU A 181 5.71 -22.38 42.58
N LEU A 182 4.80 -23.16 42.00
CA LEU A 182 3.56 -22.66 41.39
C LEU A 182 2.49 -22.20 42.40
N ASN A 183 2.71 -22.43 43.71
CA ASN A 183 1.84 -21.88 44.74
C ASN A 183 1.91 -20.34 44.79
N ASP A 184 3.10 -19.78 44.53
CA ASP A 184 3.35 -18.33 44.63
C ASP A 184 3.61 -17.68 43.26
N LEU A 185 4.06 -18.46 42.27
CA LEU A 185 4.50 -17.96 40.97
C LEU A 185 3.63 -18.53 39.85
N THR A 186 3.42 -17.72 38.81
CA THR A 186 2.92 -18.26 37.53
C THR A 186 4.02 -19.08 36.83
N LYS A 187 3.66 -19.99 35.92
CA LYS A 187 4.65 -20.79 35.16
C LYS A 187 5.70 -19.92 34.46
N VAL A 188 5.26 -18.81 33.86
CA VAL A 188 6.12 -17.83 33.19
C VAL A 188 7.15 -17.25 34.17
N GLN A 189 6.68 -16.81 35.35
CA GLN A 189 7.53 -16.26 36.40
C GLN A 189 8.49 -17.32 36.96
N ALA A 190 8.02 -18.54 37.17
CA ALA A 190 8.84 -19.63 37.69
C ALA A 190 9.97 -20.01 36.72
N VAL A 191 9.65 -20.14 35.42
CA VAL A 191 10.65 -20.41 34.36
C VAL A 191 11.65 -19.25 34.27
N SER A 192 11.18 -18.01 34.14
CA SER A 192 12.04 -16.83 34.10
C SER A 192 12.95 -16.73 35.32
N LYS A 193 12.42 -16.98 36.52
CA LYS A 193 13.17 -16.95 37.79
C LYS A 193 14.25 -18.03 37.86
N LEU A 194 13.97 -19.25 37.42
CA LEU A 194 14.96 -20.33 37.37
C LEU A 194 16.07 -20.06 36.34
N LEU A 195 15.72 -19.51 35.18
CA LEU A 195 16.71 -19.11 34.17
C LEU A 195 17.62 -17.99 34.70
N SER A 196 17.04 -16.98 35.37
CA SER A 196 17.83 -15.92 36.00
C SER A 196 18.73 -16.45 37.14
N TYR A 197 18.27 -17.45 37.89
CA TYR A 197 19.07 -18.12 38.93
C TYR A 197 20.30 -18.84 38.34
N GLU A 198 20.18 -19.41 37.15
CA GLU A 198 21.31 -19.98 36.38
C GLU A 198 22.13 -18.93 35.61
N ALA A 199 21.87 -17.64 35.82
CA ALA A 199 22.49 -16.53 35.11
C ALA A 199 22.27 -16.55 33.57
N ILE A 200 21.16 -17.12 33.11
CA ILE A 200 20.75 -17.13 31.70
C ILE A 200 19.92 -15.88 31.38
N HIS A 201 20.30 -15.13 30.35
CA HIS A 201 19.55 -13.96 29.91
C HIS A 201 18.16 -14.35 29.40
N ASN A 202 17.16 -13.87 30.10
CA ASN A 202 15.75 -14.08 29.77
C ASN A 202 14.94 -12.82 30.06
N LYS A 203 13.77 -12.73 29.43
CA LYS A 203 12.79 -11.67 29.70
C LYS A 203 11.38 -12.21 29.49
N ILE A 204 10.45 -11.68 30.28
CA ILE A 204 9.03 -11.95 30.10
C ILE A 204 8.53 -10.98 29.04
N VAL A 205 7.85 -11.50 28.02
CA VAL A 205 7.25 -10.69 26.96
C VAL A 205 5.74 -10.92 26.89
N GLY A 206 5.02 -9.88 26.53
CA GLY A 206 3.58 -9.93 26.29
C GLY A 206 3.29 -10.22 24.82
N ALA A 207 2.58 -11.31 24.55
CA ALA A 207 2.17 -11.69 23.20
C ALA A 207 0.64 -11.68 23.03
N LEU A 208 0.21 -11.37 21.81
CA LEU A 208 -1.19 -11.39 21.38
C LEU A 208 -1.33 -12.30 20.15
N TRP A 209 -2.25 -13.26 20.24
CA TRP A 209 -2.67 -14.03 19.09
C TRP A 209 -3.63 -13.21 18.24
N LEU A 210 -3.22 -12.92 17.01
CA LEU A 210 -4.01 -12.19 16.04
C LEU A 210 -5.05 -13.13 15.42
N GLU A 211 -6.31 -12.88 15.75
CA GLU A 211 -7.45 -13.64 15.24
C GLU A 211 -8.61 -12.71 14.89
N ASP A 212 -9.16 -12.85 13.68
CA ASP A 212 -10.17 -11.92 13.18
C ASP A 212 -11.45 -11.96 14.01
N GLY A 213 -12.01 -10.78 14.29
CA GLY A 213 -13.23 -10.59 15.05
C GLY A 213 -13.12 -10.90 16.55
N ARG A 214 -11.93 -11.20 17.08
CA ARG A 214 -11.75 -11.46 18.51
C ARG A 214 -11.81 -10.18 19.34
N ARG A 215 -12.45 -10.30 20.50
CA ARG A 215 -12.67 -9.21 21.46
C ARG A 215 -12.31 -9.67 22.86
N ARG A 216 -11.94 -8.73 23.72
CA ARG A 216 -11.60 -8.96 25.14
C ARG A 216 -10.52 -10.03 25.33
N GLN A 217 -9.50 -10.01 24.48
CA GLN A 217 -8.31 -10.83 24.66
C GLN A 217 -7.41 -10.20 25.73
N SER A 218 -6.77 -11.04 26.54
CA SER A 218 -5.69 -10.63 27.43
C SER A 218 -4.34 -10.92 26.78
N VAL A 219 -3.31 -10.18 27.17
CA VAL A 219 -1.93 -10.52 26.81
C VAL A 219 -1.55 -11.86 27.43
N GLN A 220 -0.96 -12.73 26.62
CA GLN A 220 -0.33 -13.97 27.09
C GLN A 220 1.13 -13.68 27.37
N HIS A 221 1.58 -13.98 28.59
CA HIS A 221 2.99 -13.82 28.92
C HIS A 221 3.77 -15.02 28.41
N MET A 222 4.88 -14.75 27.75
CA MET A 222 5.82 -15.72 27.20
C MET A 222 7.23 -15.42 27.71
N VAL A 223 8.16 -16.34 27.48
CA VAL A 223 9.56 -16.17 27.89
C VAL A 223 10.44 -16.11 26.65
N GLU A 224 11.23 -15.05 26.51
CA GLU A 224 12.32 -15.01 25.54
C GLU A 224 13.65 -15.34 26.21
N VAL A 225 14.45 -16.19 25.58
CA VAL A 225 15.77 -16.61 26.05
C VAL A 225 16.83 -16.27 25.01
N TRP A 226 17.94 -15.68 25.44
CA TRP A 226 19.05 -15.35 24.55
C TRP A 226 19.93 -16.58 24.30
N ASN A 227 20.13 -16.96 23.04
CA ASN A 227 20.98 -18.10 22.68
C ASN A 227 22.44 -17.72 22.32
N GLY A 228 22.81 -16.45 22.46
CA GLY A 228 24.09 -15.89 22.02
C GLY A 228 24.02 -15.08 20.73
N GLU A 229 23.05 -15.38 19.85
CA GLU A 229 22.86 -14.71 18.55
C GLU A 229 21.51 -14.00 18.44
N LYS A 230 20.44 -14.62 18.94
CA LYS A 230 19.06 -14.12 18.85
C LYS A 230 18.21 -14.54 20.04
N TRP A 231 17.15 -13.78 20.28
CA TRP A 231 16.11 -14.12 21.24
C TRP A 231 15.25 -15.28 20.70
N GLN A 232 14.95 -16.25 21.56
CA GLN A 232 14.13 -17.41 21.28
C GLN A 232 12.90 -17.38 22.16
N LEU A 233 11.73 -17.26 21.55
CA LEU A 233 10.45 -17.24 22.23
C LEU A 233 10.00 -18.64 22.63
N PHE A 234 9.51 -18.77 23.86
CA PHE A 234 8.91 -19.98 24.39
C PHE A 234 7.55 -19.71 24.99
N ASN A 235 6.59 -20.58 24.69
CA ASN A 235 5.32 -20.64 25.37
C ASN A 235 5.45 -21.53 26.62
N PRO A 236 5.35 -20.99 27.85
CA PRO A 236 5.51 -21.76 29.08
C PRO A 236 4.33 -22.71 29.35
N GLU A 237 3.18 -22.52 28.71
CA GLU A 237 2.01 -23.41 28.87
C GLU A 237 2.10 -24.64 27.97
N THR A 238 2.61 -24.49 26.74
CA THR A 238 2.67 -25.60 25.76
C THR A 238 4.07 -26.19 25.57
N GLY A 239 5.12 -25.42 25.87
CA GLY A 239 6.51 -25.76 25.54
C GLY A 239 6.89 -25.53 24.08
N GLU A 240 5.99 -24.94 23.27
CA GLU A 240 6.30 -24.58 21.89
C GLU A 240 7.37 -23.48 21.82
N GLN A 241 8.26 -23.63 20.85
CA GLN A 241 9.37 -22.72 20.60
C GLN A 241 9.17 -21.99 19.27
N GLY A 242 9.50 -20.70 19.27
CA GLY A 242 9.44 -19.82 18.09
C GLY A 242 8.20 -18.93 18.08
N GLN A 243 8.16 -18.02 17.10
CA GLN A 243 7.07 -17.06 16.91
C GLN A 243 6.24 -17.47 15.68
N PRO A 244 5.01 -17.97 15.87
CA PRO A 244 4.06 -18.24 14.78
C PRO A 244 3.69 -16.96 14.01
N THR A 245 3.28 -17.12 12.74
CA THR A 245 2.97 -15.99 11.83
C THR A 245 1.81 -15.10 12.29
N ASN A 246 0.96 -15.59 13.19
CA ASN A 246 -0.18 -14.87 13.76
C ASN A 246 0.05 -14.45 15.22
N LEU A 247 1.29 -14.48 15.71
CA LEU A 247 1.64 -14.07 17.06
C LEU A 247 2.37 -12.73 17.06
N LEU A 248 1.75 -11.72 17.64
CA LEU A 248 2.32 -10.38 17.78
C LEU A 248 2.94 -10.22 19.17
N LEU A 249 4.21 -9.81 19.26
CA LEU A 249 4.78 -9.33 20.52
C LEU A 249 4.28 -7.89 20.75
N TRP A 250 3.50 -7.69 21.80
CA TRP A 250 2.97 -6.38 22.19
C TRP A 250 3.92 -5.63 23.12
N ASP A 251 4.53 -6.36 24.06
CA ASP A 251 5.46 -5.81 25.03
C ASP A 251 6.71 -6.70 25.06
N GLU A 252 7.84 -6.14 24.65
CA GLU A 252 9.13 -6.84 24.64
C GLU A 252 9.97 -6.55 25.90
N THR A 253 9.37 -5.89 26.89
CA THR A 253 10.08 -5.38 28.06
C THR A 253 9.67 -6.12 29.33
N ASN A 254 10.63 -6.31 30.24
CA ASN A 254 10.41 -7.03 31.49
C ASN A 254 9.66 -6.18 32.55
N VAL A 255 8.85 -5.21 32.10
CA VAL A 255 8.17 -4.21 32.93
C VAL A 255 6.65 -4.41 32.81
N SER A 256 5.87 -3.84 33.73
CA SER A 256 4.41 -3.95 33.67
C SER A 256 3.84 -3.38 32.36
N LEU A 257 3.02 -4.20 31.68
CA LEU A 257 2.21 -3.84 30.51
C LEU A 257 1.39 -2.58 30.76
N LEU A 258 0.85 -2.43 31.97
CA LEU A 258 0.02 -1.31 32.38
C LEU A 258 0.40 -0.85 33.80
N ASP A 259 0.67 0.45 33.94
CA ASP A 259 0.84 1.12 35.23
C ASP A 259 -0.17 2.27 35.34
N VAL A 260 -0.87 2.34 36.48
CA VAL A 260 -1.92 3.33 36.75
C VAL A 260 -1.69 3.96 38.11
N VAL A 261 -1.30 5.24 38.08
CA VAL A 261 -1.19 6.09 39.27
C VAL A 261 -2.45 6.94 39.38
N GLY A 262 -3.04 7.01 40.57
CA GLY A 262 -4.27 7.78 40.82
C GLY A 262 -5.57 7.05 40.48
N GLY A 263 -5.50 5.75 40.18
CA GLY A 263 -6.65 4.87 39.94
C GLY A 263 -6.54 3.52 40.64
N LYS A 264 -7.62 2.75 40.64
CA LYS A 264 -7.74 1.38 41.16
C LYS A 264 -8.43 0.47 40.15
N ASN A 265 -8.38 -0.85 40.37
CA ASN A 265 -9.05 -1.86 39.54
C ASN A 265 -8.73 -1.72 38.05
N SER A 266 -7.46 -1.49 37.72
CA SER A 266 -7.02 -1.32 36.35
C SER A 266 -7.06 -2.64 35.60
N GLN A 267 -7.62 -2.60 34.39
CA GLN A 267 -7.65 -3.74 33.48
C GLN A 267 -7.42 -3.27 32.04
N ILE A 268 -6.77 -4.10 31.24
CA ILE A 268 -6.52 -3.88 29.82
C ILE A 268 -7.02 -5.09 29.03
N ASN A 269 -7.78 -4.81 27.97
CA ASN A 269 -8.35 -5.82 27.10
C ASN A 269 -8.10 -5.44 25.64
N PHE A 270 -7.82 -6.42 24.81
CA PHE A 270 -7.51 -6.24 23.40
C PHE A 270 -8.68 -6.71 22.52
N SER A 271 -8.95 -5.96 21.47
CA SER A 271 -9.85 -6.36 20.39
C SER A 271 -9.11 -6.18 19.07
N MET A 272 -9.37 -7.08 18.13
CA MET A 272 -8.64 -7.07 16.87
C MET A 272 -9.56 -7.45 15.71
N ILE A 273 -9.33 -6.80 14.58
CA ILE A 273 -10.07 -7.03 13.32
C ILE A 273 -9.05 -7.07 12.19
N ALA A 274 -9.14 -8.08 11.34
CA ALA A 274 -8.37 -8.18 10.13
C ALA A 274 -9.05 -7.39 9.01
N GLN A 275 -8.25 -6.64 8.26
CA GLN A 275 -8.66 -5.97 7.03
C GLN A 275 -7.72 -6.41 5.93
N GLU A 276 -8.30 -6.91 4.84
CA GLU A 276 -7.54 -7.12 3.61
C GLU A 276 -7.44 -5.80 2.85
N ILE A 277 -6.22 -5.33 2.66
CA ILE A 277 -5.96 -4.14 1.87
C ILE A 277 -5.16 -4.49 0.62
N SER A 278 -5.27 -3.66 -0.40
CA SER A 278 -4.43 -3.83 -1.58
C SER A 278 -2.96 -3.56 -1.22
N PRO A 279 -2.00 -4.17 -1.94
CA PRO A 279 -0.57 -3.95 -1.70
C PRO A 279 -0.18 -2.48 -1.87
N THR A 280 -0.90 -1.75 -2.73
CA THR A 280 -0.74 -0.31 -2.91
C THR A 280 -1.07 0.44 -1.62
N ALA A 281 -2.19 0.10 -0.98
CA ALA A 281 -2.61 0.70 0.29
C ALA A 281 -1.68 0.28 1.44
N ALA A 282 -1.13 -0.94 1.40
CA ALA A 282 -0.15 -1.41 2.37
C ALA A 282 1.19 -0.67 2.25
N THR A 283 1.64 -0.45 1.02
CA THR A 283 2.86 0.33 0.74
C THR A 283 2.68 1.78 1.12
N GLU A 284 1.52 2.38 0.82
CA GLU A 284 1.14 3.73 1.28
C GLU A 284 1.31 3.88 2.79
N LYS A 285 0.65 2.98 3.51
CA LYS A 285 0.70 2.86 4.96
C LYS A 285 2.11 2.67 5.50
N LYS A 286 2.92 1.81 4.88
CA LYS A 286 4.33 1.61 5.25
C LYS A 286 5.18 2.86 5.01
N VAL A 287 5.01 3.54 3.86
CA VAL A 287 5.77 4.75 3.50
C VAL A 287 5.41 5.94 4.41
N GLU A 288 4.14 6.08 4.80
CA GLU A 288 3.72 7.07 5.79
C GLU A 288 4.41 6.82 7.15
N ALA A 289 4.52 5.56 7.56
CA ALA A 289 5.19 5.18 8.81
C ALA A 289 6.72 5.41 8.78
N ASP A 290 7.39 5.19 7.64
CA ASP A 290 8.85 5.19 7.52
C ASP A 290 9.48 6.60 7.35
N ASN A 291 8.64 7.62 7.16
CA ASN A 291 8.92 9.06 7.21
C ASN A 291 10.37 9.54 6.94
N LEU A 292 10.91 9.28 5.74
CA LEU A 292 11.98 10.06 5.11
C LEU A 292 11.76 10.06 3.58
N LEU A 293 11.54 11.26 3.02
CA LEU A 293 11.30 11.62 1.60
C LEU A 293 9.82 11.68 1.17
N ASN A 294 9.18 12.82 1.49
CA ASN A 294 7.85 13.30 1.08
C ASN A 294 7.67 13.51 -0.45
N PHE A 295 8.01 12.53 -1.28
CA PHE A 295 7.78 12.56 -2.73
C PHE A 295 7.14 11.26 -3.23
N SER A 296 6.12 10.76 -2.54
CA SER A 296 5.28 9.66 -3.04
C SER A 296 3.96 10.22 -3.54
N ILE A 297 3.60 9.98 -4.80
CA ILE A 297 2.29 10.34 -5.40
C ILE A 297 1.13 9.76 -4.56
N HIS A 298 1.43 8.68 -3.84
CA HIS A 298 0.52 7.97 -2.98
C HIS A 298 0.19 8.64 -1.64
N SER A 299 0.95 9.66 -1.22
CA SER A 299 0.60 10.46 -0.02
C SER A 299 -0.41 11.58 -0.33
N LEU A 300 -0.84 11.69 -1.59
CA LEU A 300 -1.86 12.65 -1.99
C LEU A 300 -3.26 12.13 -1.60
N PRO A 301 -4.23 13.02 -1.31
CA PRO A 301 -5.63 12.64 -1.14
C PRO A 301 -6.13 11.79 -2.32
N LEU A 302 -7.00 10.82 -2.06
CA LEU A 302 -7.49 9.85 -3.06
C LEU A 302 -8.06 10.52 -4.33
N GLU A 303 -8.68 11.69 -4.18
CA GLU A 303 -9.20 12.49 -5.29
C GLU A 303 -8.09 12.96 -6.23
N GLU A 304 -6.97 13.47 -5.69
CA GLU A 304 -5.79 13.91 -6.44
C GLU A 304 -5.05 12.73 -7.09
N GLN A 305 -5.00 11.57 -6.42
CA GLN A 305 -4.40 10.37 -6.98
C GLN A 305 -5.10 9.89 -8.26
N SER A 306 -6.43 10.06 -8.37
CA SER A 306 -7.19 9.66 -9.56
C SER A 306 -6.78 10.44 -10.80
N MET A 307 -6.44 11.73 -10.62
CA MET A 307 -5.94 12.59 -11.69
C MET A 307 -4.52 12.17 -12.11
N PHE A 308 -3.65 11.91 -11.13
CA PHE A 308 -2.29 11.43 -11.39
C PHE A 308 -2.26 10.07 -12.08
N LYS A 309 -3.12 9.12 -11.69
CA LYS A 309 -3.29 7.82 -12.38
C LYS A 309 -3.57 8.02 -13.86
N THR A 310 -4.46 8.96 -14.19
CA THR A 310 -4.80 9.25 -15.59
C THR A 310 -3.63 9.88 -16.35
N ILE A 311 -2.90 10.82 -15.74
CA ILE A 311 -1.74 11.46 -16.37
C ILE A 311 -0.62 10.45 -16.64
N MET A 312 -0.35 9.56 -15.69
CA MET A 312 0.68 8.52 -15.82
C MET A 312 0.37 7.51 -16.95
N LEU A 313 -0.88 7.38 -17.38
CA LEU A 313 -1.26 6.51 -18.50
C LEU A 313 -1.02 7.15 -19.88
N ILE A 314 -0.93 8.48 -19.99
CA ILE A 314 -0.74 9.20 -21.28
C ILE A 314 0.46 8.67 -22.09
N PRO A 315 1.63 8.39 -21.49
CA PRO A 315 2.80 7.85 -22.20
C PRO A 315 2.55 6.48 -22.84
N ILE A 316 1.72 5.62 -22.23
CA ILE A 316 1.27 4.36 -22.86
C ILE A 316 0.48 4.67 -24.13
N GLY A 317 -0.38 5.68 -24.11
CA GLY A 317 -1.10 6.14 -25.29
C GLY A 317 -0.15 6.64 -26.38
N ALA A 318 0.87 7.41 -26.01
CA ALA A 318 1.89 7.87 -26.96
C ALA A 318 2.66 6.71 -27.60
N LEU A 319 3.07 5.73 -26.79
CA LEU A 319 3.72 4.50 -27.28
C LEU A 319 2.84 3.76 -28.28
N MET A 320 1.55 3.61 -27.96
CA MET A 320 0.57 2.96 -28.84
C MET A 320 0.39 3.71 -30.15
N VAL A 321 0.32 5.05 -30.14
CA VAL A 321 0.25 5.84 -31.38
C VAL A 321 1.50 5.66 -32.22
N VAL A 322 2.69 5.76 -31.62
CA VAL A 322 3.96 5.61 -32.34
C VAL A 322 4.03 4.22 -32.97
N PHE A 323 3.66 3.18 -32.22
CA PHE A 323 3.60 1.82 -32.74
C PHE A 323 2.64 1.68 -33.93
N LEU A 324 1.39 2.13 -33.79
CA LEU A 324 0.38 2.03 -34.84
C LEU A 324 0.72 2.88 -36.07
N ARG A 325 1.40 4.02 -35.90
CA ARG A 325 1.77 4.89 -37.01
C ARG A 325 3.03 4.43 -37.74
N VAL A 326 4.05 3.99 -37.00
CA VAL A 326 5.36 3.62 -37.55
C VAL A 326 5.37 2.17 -38.04
N ILE A 327 4.82 1.23 -37.28
CA ILE A 327 4.84 -0.19 -37.62
C ILE A 327 3.64 -0.56 -38.49
N VAL A 328 2.41 -0.17 -38.10
CA VAL A 328 1.20 -0.55 -38.84
C VAL A 328 0.95 0.39 -40.03
N GLY A 329 1.16 1.70 -39.86
CA GLY A 329 0.93 2.71 -40.90
C GLY A 329 -0.49 3.26 -40.94
N LEU A 330 -1.20 3.23 -39.81
CA LEU A 330 -2.53 3.84 -39.68
C LEU A 330 -2.48 5.36 -39.90
N LYS A 331 -3.35 5.88 -40.76
CA LYS A 331 -3.53 7.32 -40.96
C LYS A 331 -4.42 7.87 -39.84
N THR A 332 -3.87 8.77 -39.04
CA THR A 332 -4.59 9.47 -37.96
C THR A 332 -4.49 10.98 -38.17
N SER A 333 -5.41 11.74 -37.58
CA SER A 333 -5.38 13.21 -37.58
C SER A 333 -4.36 13.68 -36.53
N GLY A 334 -3.08 13.63 -36.91
CA GLY A 334 -1.97 13.92 -36.01
C GLY A 334 -1.62 12.77 -35.06
N THR A 335 -0.64 13.00 -34.19
CA THR A 335 -0.15 12.01 -33.20
C THR A 335 -0.81 12.14 -31.84
N PHE A 336 -1.16 13.35 -31.44
CA PHE A 336 -1.66 13.62 -30.09
C PHE A 336 -3.17 13.42 -29.97
N MET A 337 -3.89 13.65 -31.05
CA MET A 337 -5.36 13.63 -31.08
C MET A 337 -5.97 12.27 -30.68
N PRO A 338 -5.48 11.11 -31.17
CA PRO A 338 -6.01 9.82 -30.72
C PRO A 338 -5.80 9.58 -29.21
N VAL A 339 -4.69 10.07 -28.65
CA VAL A 339 -4.41 9.97 -27.21
C VAL A 339 -5.41 10.81 -26.42
N LEU A 340 -5.66 12.06 -26.83
CA LEU A 340 -6.63 12.92 -26.18
C LEU A 340 -8.05 12.31 -26.22
N ILE A 341 -8.47 11.79 -27.37
CA ILE A 341 -9.77 11.13 -27.50
C ILE A 341 -9.86 9.91 -26.57
N ALA A 342 -8.79 9.12 -26.45
CA ALA A 342 -8.75 7.99 -25.53
C ALA A 342 -8.87 8.43 -24.07
N VAL A 343 -8.19 9.50 -23.65
CA VAL A 343 -8.31 10.06 -22.30
C VAL A 343 -9.74 10.53 -22.03
N ALA A 344 -10.41 11.14 -23.01
CA ALA A 344 -11.82 11.48 -22.90
C ALA A 344 -12.70 10.23 -22.69
N PHE A 345 -12.42 9.10 -23.34
CA PHE A 345 -13.13 7.83 -23.14
C PHE A 345 -12.84 7.19 -21.78
N VAL A 346 -11.62 7.32 -21.24
CA VAL A 346 -11.28 6.86 -19.88
C VAL A 346 -12.18 7.55 -18.85
N GLN A 347 -12.50 8.84 -19.03
CA GLN A 347 -13.36 9.58 -18.11
C GLN A 347 -14.87 9.38 -18.36
N THR A 348 -15.28 9.26 -19.62
CA THR A 348 -16.71 9.21 -20.01
C THR A 348 -17.28 7.81 -20.16
N GLN A 349 -16.45 6.76 -20.03
CA GLN A 349 -16.70 5.37 -20.45
C GLN A 349 -16.73 5.19 -21.98
N LEU A 350 -16.32 4.01 -22.45
CA LEU A 350 -16.09 3.78 -23.89
C LEU A 350 -17.35 3.94 -24.75
N VAL A 351 -18.47 3.34 -24.33
CA VAL A 351 -19.68 3.26 -25.16
C VAL A 351 -20.33 4.64 -25.31
N THR A 352 -20.56 5.30 -24.18
CA THR A 352 -21.05 6.68 -24.08
C THR A 352 -20.10 7.66 -24.74
N GLY A 353 -18.80 7.49 -24.57
CA GLY A 353 -17.76 8.28 -25.21
C GLY A 353 -17.80 8.18 -26.74
N ILE A 354 -17.90 6.97 -27.30
CA ILE A 354 -18.01 6.76 -28.76
C ILE A 354 -19.28 7.39 -29.30
N VAL A 355 -20.44 7.15 -28.65
CA VAL A 355 -21.72 7.72 -29.09
C VAL A 355 -21.67 9.25 -29.04
N GLY A 356 -21.17 9.83 -27.95
CA GLY A 356 -20.99 11.27 -27.79
C GLY A 356 -20.05 11.86 -28.83
N PHE A 357 -18.90 11.21 -29.06
CA PHE A 357 -17.92 11.61 -30.08
C PHE A 357 -18.56 11.64 -31.48
N LEU A 358 -19.23 10.56 -31.88
CA LEU A 358 -19.86 10.48 -33.21
C LEU A 358 -20.97 11.51 -33.39
N LEU A 359 -21.81 11.71 -32.37
CA LEU A 359 -22.88 12.72 -32.41
C LEU A 359 -22.32 14.14 -32.49
N ILE A 360 -21.35 14.48 -31.63
CA ILE A 360 -20.80 15.84 -31.55
C ILE A 360 -19.98 16.15 -32.80
N VAL A 361 -19.08 15.26 -33.21
CA VAL A 361 -18.25 15.45 -34.41
C VAL A 361 -19.12 15.42 -35.67
N GLY A 362 -20.05 14.48 -35.79
CA GLY A 362 -20.97 14.40 -36.92
C GLY A 362 -21.81 15.67 -37.06
N THR A 363 -22.46 16.11 -35.98
CA THR A 363 -23.29 17.32 -35.99
C THR A 363 -22.45 18.58 -36.22
N GLY A 364 -21.27 18.68 -35.61
CA GLY A 364 -20.35 19.80 -35.80
C GLY A 364 -19.88 19.95 -37.26
N LEU A 365 -19.61 18.83 -37.94
CA LEU A 365 -19.27 18.82 -39.37
C LEU A 365 -20.46 19.22 -40.25
N VAL A 366 -21.67 18.75 -39.95
CA VAL A 366 -22.90 19.16 -40.66
C VAL A 366 -23.13 20.66 -40.54
N ILE A 367 -23.00 21.21 -39.33
CA ILE A 367 -23.18 22.65 -39.09
C ILE A 367 -22.08 23.45 -39.78
N ARG A 368 -20.82 22.97 -39.77
CA ARG A 368 -19.75 23.61 -40.55
C ARG A 368 -20.09 23.65 -42.04
N SER A 369 -20.60 22.54 -42.61
CA SER A 369 -21.02 22.49 -44.01
C SER A 369 -22.16 23.46 -44.33
N TYR A 370 -23.00 23.81 -43.36
CA TYR A 370 -24.01 24.85 -43.51
C TYR A 370 -23.39 26.25 -43.45
N LEU A 371 -22.55 26.51 -42.44
CA LEU A 371 -21.86 27.78 -42.24
C LEU A 371 -20.88 28.11 -43.37
N SER A 372 -20.31 27.12 -44.05
CA SER A 372 -19.40 27.34 -45.19
C SER A 372 -20.10 27.92 -46.42
N LYS A 373 -21.44 27.82 -46.50
CA LYS A 373 -22.25 28.50 -47.53
C LYS A 373 -22.43 29.98 -47.23
N LEU A 374 -22.15 30.39 -46.00
CA LEU A 374 -22.16 31.79 -45.60
C LEU A 374 -20.76 32.35 -45.86
N ASN A 375 -20.68 33.52 -46.49
CA ASN A 375 -19.42 34.22 -46.82
C ASN A 375 -18.76 34.82 -45.55
N LEU A 376 -18.48 33.96 -44.56
CA LEU A 376 -17.87 34.32 -43.29
C LEU A 376 -16.35 34.25 -43.38
N LEU A 377 -15.68 35.20 -42.72
CA LEU A 377 -14.24 35.15 -42.44
C LEU A 377 -13.90 33.89 -41.65
N LEU A 378 -12.71 33.31 -41.90
CA LEU A 378 -12.25 32.05 -41.29
C LEU A 378 -12.40 32.05 -39.75
N VAL A 379 -11.96 33.14 -39.11
CA VAL A 379 -11.99 33.28 -37.64
C VAL A 379 -13.43 33.28 -37.12
N ALA A 380 -14.32 34.06 -37.72
CA ALA A 380 -15.74 34.13 -37.32
C ALA A 380 -16.44 32.78 -37.51
N ARG A 381 -16.06 32.04 -38.57
CA ARG A 381 -16.59 30.70 -38.84
C ARG A 381 -16.17 29.67 -37.79
N ILE A 382 -14.89 29.64 -37.42
CA ILE A 382 -14.37 28.71 -36.41
C ILE A 382 -15.04 28.98 -35.04
N SER A 383 -15.13 30.24 -34.64
CA SER A 383 -15.80 30.61 -33.38
C SER A 383 -17.27 30.19 -33.37
N ALA A 384 -18.00 30.36 -34.49
CA ALA A 384 -19.39 29.93 -34.59
C ALA A 384 -19.56 28.41 -34.46
N VAL A 385 -18.64 27.62 -35.04
CA VAL A 385 -18.63 26.16 -34.88
C VAL A 385 -18.42 25.77 -33.42
N ILE A 386 -17.43 26.37 -32.74
CA ILE A 386 -17.13 26.07 -31.33
C ILE A 386 -18.32 26.40 -30.44
N ILE A 387 -18.93 27.58 -30.59
CA ILE A 387 -20.12 27.99 -29.81
C ILE A 387 -21.27 27.01 -30.02
N THR A 388 -21.49 26.58 -31.27
CA THR A 388 -22.58 25.66 -31.59
C THR A 388 -22.33 24.27 -31.01
N VAL A 389 -21.08 23.79 -31.03
CA VAL A 389 -20.69 22.53 -30.39
C VAL A 389 -20.92 22.59 -28.88
N ILE A 390 -20.51 23.67 -28.22
CA ILE A 390 -20.77 23.88 -26.79
C ILE A 390 -22.27 23.86 -26.49
N MET A 391 -23.08 24.52 -27.33
CA MET A 391 -24.54 24.53 -27.19
C MET A 391 -25.15 23.12 -27.37
N ILE A 392 -24.70 22.34 -28.35
CA ILE A 392 -25.14 20.95 -28.56
C ILE A 392 -24.79 20.08 -27.36
N ILE A 393 -23.57 20.18 -26.86
CA ILE A 393 -23.14 19.43 -25.68
C ILE A 393 -24.02 19.80 -24.48
N SER A 394 -24.28 21.09 -24.28
CA SER A 394 -25.12 21.59 -23.19
C SER A 394 -26.55 21.04 -23.26
N ILE A 395 -27.16 21.06 -24.45
CA ILE A 395 -28.50 20.49 -24.68
C ILE A 395 -28.48 18.98 -24.45
N PHE A 396 -27.48 18.28 -24.98
CA PHE A 396 -27.34 16.83 -24.81
C PHE A 396 -27.23 16.44 -23.34
N THR A 397 -26.42 17.16 -22.55
CA THR A 397 -26.29 16.92 -21.10
C THR A 397 -27.61 17.11 -20.36
N ILE A 398 -28.38 18.17 -20.68
CA ILE A 398 -29.69 18.41 -20.08
C ILE A 398 -30.68 17.29 -20.44
N VAL A 399 -30.68 16.85 -21.71
CA VAL A 399 -31.55 15.77 -22.19
C VAL A 399 -31.16 14.44 -21.54
N ALA A 400 -29.87 14.11 -21.47
CA ALA A 400 -29.36 12.91 -20.82
C ALA A 400 -29.74 12.86 -19.32
N PHE A 401 -29.65 14.01 -18.64
CA PHE A 401 -30.10 14.16 -17.24
C PHE A 401 -31.59 13.83 -17.10
N LYS A 402 -32.44 14.38 -17.98
CA LYS A 402 -33.89 14.14 -17.93
C LYS A 402 -34.31 12.70 -18.25
N ILE A 403 -33.54 11.99 -19.06
CA ILE A 403 -33.81 10.59 -19.43
C ILE A 403 -33.28 9.61 -18.37
N GLY A 404 -32.59 10.10 -17.33
CA GLY A 404 -32.02 9.25 -16.28
C GLY A 404 -30.76 8.50 -16.71
N LEU A 405 -30.15 8.87 -17.84
CA LEU A 405 -28.82 8.39 -18.24
C LEU A 405 -27.77 9.11 -17.39
N THR A 406 -27.53 8.61 -16.18
CA THR A 406 -26.49 9.14 -15.28
C THR A 406 -25.08 9.06 -15.88
N ALA A 407 -24.85 8.10 -16.78
CA ALA A 407 -23.60 7.97 -17.53
C ALA A 407 -23.34 9.11 -18.55
N GLY A 408 -24.36 9.89 -18.93
CA GLY A 408 -24.21 11.07 -19.79
C GLY A 408 -23.84 12.35 -19.02
N LEU A 409 -23.85 12.32 -17.69
CA LEU A 409 -23.60 13.48 -16.82
C LEU A 409 -22.13 13.72 -16.51
N SER A 410 -21.27 12.73 -16.80
CA SER A 410 -19.83 12.75 -16.53
C SER A 410 -19.00 13.44 -17.64
N ILE A 411 -19.63 14.25 -18.51
CA ILE A 411 -18.89 15.13 -19.43
C ILE A 411 -18.35 16.32 -18.62
N THR A 412 -17.18 16.16 -18.02
CA THR A 412 -16.43 17.25 -17.38
C THR A 412 -15.90 18.24 -18.44
N PHE A 413 -15.36 19.38 -17.99
CA PHE A 413 -14.78 20.39 -18.89
C PHE A 413 -13.68 19.83 -19.80
N PHE A 414 -12.94 18.82 -19.34
CA PHE A 414 -11.77 18.32 -20.05
C PHE A 414 -12.12 17.51 -21.33
N PRO A 415 -12.96 16.46 -21.29
CA PRO A 415 -13.49 15.82 -22.49
C PRO A 415 -14.19 16.80 -23.44
N MET A 416 -14.92 17.79 -22.91
CA MET A 416 -15.59 18.82 -23.73
C MET A 416 -14.60 19.65 -24.56
N ILE A 417 -13.48 20.08 -23.95
CA ILE A 417 -12.41 20.82 -24.65
C ILE A 417 -11.78 19.94 -25.74
N ILE A 418 -11.46 18.67 -25.42
CA ILE A 418 -10.87 17.73 -26.36
C ILE A 418 -11.79 17.48 -27.56
N LEU A 419 -13.08 17.28 -27.31
CA LEU A 419 -14.07 17.06 -28.36
C LEU A 419 -14.24 18.32 -29.23
N SER A 420 -14.29 19.50 -28.62
CA SER A 420 -14.40 20.77 -29.36
C SER A 420 -13.18 21.01 -30.26
N TRP A 421 -11.97 20.78 -29.72
CA TRP A 421 -10.73 20.81 -30.50
C TRP A 421 -10.73 19.79 -31.64
N THR A 422 -11.26 18.60 -31.37
CA THR A 422 -11.40 17.53 -32.37
C THR A 422 -12.31 17.96 -33.51
N VAL A 423 -13.47 18.57 -33.18
CA VAL A 423 -14.37 19.13 -34.18
C VAL A 423 -13.64 20.18 -35.00
N GLU A 424 -12.99 21.16 -34.36
CA GLU A 424 -12.25 22.21 -35.06
C GLU A 424 -11.24 21.64 -36.07
N ARG A 425 -10.37 20.72 -35.64
CA ARG A 425 -9.34 20.11 -36.49
C ARG A 425 -9.93 19.33 -37.65
N MET A 426 -10.92 18.47 -37.40
CA MET A 426 -11.59 17.67 -38.44
C MET A 426 -12.35 18.53 -39.43
N SER A 427 -12.91 19.62 -38.93
CA SER A 427 -13.68 20.58 -39.69
C SER A 427 -12.74 21.34 -40.65
N ILE A 428 -11.53 21.73 -40.22
CA ILE A 428 -10.50 22.32 -41.10
C ILE A 428 -10.04 21.31 -42.15
N LEU A 429 -9.75 20.08 -41.73
CA LEU A 429 -9.34 19.00 -42.63
C LEU A 429 -10.39 18.71 -43.72
N TRP A 430 -11.69 18.83 -43.38
CA TRP A 430 -12.78 18.68 -44.35
C TRP A 430 -12.69 19.72 -45.47
N GLU A 431 -12.33 20.95 -45.12
CA GLU A 431 -12.27 22.07 -46.07
C GLU A 431 -11.02 22.00 -46.94
N GLU A 432 -9.89 21.56 -46.38
CA GLU A 432 -8.61 21.49 -47.09
C GLU A 432 -8.49 20.23 -47.97
N GLU A 433 -8.90 19.06 -47.46
CA GLU A 433 -8.62 17.76 -48.07
C GLU A 433 -9.90 16.97 -48.44
N GLY A 434 -11.08 17.47 -48.06
CA GLY A 434 -12.38 16.89 -48.39
C GLY A 434 -12.85 15.79 -47.43
N TRP A 435 -14.11 15.37 -47.62
CA TRP A 435 -14.81 14.46 -46.70
C TRP A 435 -14.19 13.06 -46.60
N LYS A 436 -13.57 12.54 -47.69
CA LYS A 436 -12.94 11.21 -47.71
C LYS A 436 -11.75 11.13 -46.77
N GLU A 437 -10.95 12.20 -46.73
CA GLU A 437 -9.76 12.24 -45.90
C GLU A 437 -10.15 12.43 -44.42
N VAL A 438 -11.20 13.19 -44.14
CA VAL A 438 -11.79 13.27 -42.78
C VAL A 438 -12.33 11.92 -42.32
N ALA A 439 -13.05 11.19 -43.17
CA ALA A 439 -13.54 9.86 -42.80
C ALA A 439 -12.39 8.89 -42.51
N THR A 440 -11.32 8.95 -43.31
CA THR A 440 -10.14 8.06 -43.16
C THR A 440 -9.32 8.41 -41.92
N GLN A 441 -8.94 9.69 -41.75
CA GLN A 441 -8.14 10.13 -40.61
C GLN A 441 -8.96 10.16 -39.31
N GLY A 442 -10.24 10.53 -39.38
CA GLY A 442 -11.17 10.49 -38.25
C GLY A 442 -11.45 9.07 -37.77
N GLY A 443 -11.77 8.16 -38.70
CA GLY A 443 -11.95 6.75 -38.38
C GLY A 443 -10.67 6.09 -37.85
N GLY A 444 -9.52 6.37 -38.46
CA GLY A 444 -8.22 5.90 -37.96
C GLY A 444 -7.87 6.43 -36.57
N SER A 445 -8.20 7.70 -36.29
CA SER A 445 -8.00 8.30 -34.95
C SER A 445 -8.92 7.68 -33.91
N LEU A 446 -10.19 7.45 -34.26
CA LEU A 446 -11.16 6.80 -33.36
C LEU A 446 -10.75 5.35 -33.06
N LEU A 447 -10.37 4.57 -34.07
CA LEU A 447 -9.90 3.20 -33.90
C LEU A 447 -8.63 3.15 -33.02
N THR A 448 -7.69 4.06 -33.29
CA THR A 448 -6.48 4.19 -32.46
C THR A 448 -6.84 4.56 -31.02
N ALA A 449 -7.78 5.48 -30.80
CA ALA A 449 -8.24 5.87 -29.48
C ALA A 449 -8.89 4.71 -28.70
N ILE A 450 -9.67 3.86 -29.38
CA ILE A 450 -10.26 2.66 -28.77
C ILE A 450 -9.16 1.68 -28.32
N LEU A 451 -8.14 1.44 -29.15
CA LEU A 451 -7.02 0.57 -28.77
C LEU A 451 -6.22 1.14 -27.59
N ILE A 452 -5.97 2.45 -27.59
CA ILE A 452 -5.33 3.13 -26.47
C ILE A 452 -6.18 3.01 -25.20
N TYR A 453 -7.50 3.22 -25.30
CA TYR A 453 -8.41 3.06 -24.16
C TYR A 453 -8.33 1.66 -23.55
N ILE A 454 -8.34 0.61 -24.39
CA ILE A 454 -8.22 -0.78 -23.94
C ILE A 454 -6.88 -1.00 -23.22
N ALA A 455 -5.79 -0.47 -23.76
CA ALA A 455 -4.47 -0.55 -23.12
C ALA A 455 -4.43 0.19 -21.77
N MET A 456 -4.99 1.41 -21.71
CA MET A 456 -5.03 2.25 -20.51
C MET A 456 -5.94 1.71 -19.41
N THR A 457 -6.97 0.94 -19.76
CA THR A 457 -7.96 0.38 -18.82
C THR A 457 -7.57 -1.04 -18.37
N ASN A 458 -6.46 -1.58 -18.87
CA ASN A 458 -5.95 -2.88 -18.43
C ASN A 458 -5.37 -2.78 -16.99
N PRO A 459 -5.83 -3.62 -16.04
CA PRO A 459 -5.37 -3.56 -14.64
C PRO A 459 -3.85 -3.73 -14.48
N PHE A 460 -3.21 -4.54 -15.31
CA PHE A 460 -1.76 -4.74 -15.27
C PHE A 460 -1.00 -3.48 -15.69
N VAL A 461 -1.47 -2.81 -16.76
CA VAL A 461 -0.84 -1.59 -17.26
C VAL A 461 -1.01 -0.45 -16.25
N GLN A 462 -2.19 -0.32 -15.67
CA GLN A 462 -2.46 0.66 -14.61
C GLN A 462 -1.57 0.41 -13.39
N HIS A 463 -1.49 -0.84 -12.93
CA HIS A 463 -0.67 -1.23 -11.79
C HIS A 463 0.81 -0.93 -12.03
N LEU A 464 1.36 -1.37 -13.17
CA LEU A 464 2.76 -1.18 -13.50
C LEU A 464 3.12 0.31 -13.63
N THR A 465 2.31 1.07 -14.37
CA THR A 465 2.64 2.47 -14.68
C THR A 465 2.46 3.39 -13.47
N PHE A 466 1.52 3.07 -12.56
CA PHE A 466 1.30 3.86 -11.36
C PHE A 466 2.32 3.56 -10.25
N ASN A 467 2.64 2.28 -10.04
CA ASN A 467 3.49 1.89 -8.92
C ASN A 467 4.99 1.95 -9.23
N PHE A 468 5.37 1.82 -10.50
CA PHE A 468 6.76 1.78 -10.93
C PHE A 468 7.07 2.92 -11.89
N ILE A 469 7.57 4.04 -11.36
CA ILE A 469 7.99 5.20 -12.17
C ILE A 469 9.06 4.83 -13.20
N GLY A 470 9.86 3.78 -12.94
CA GLY A 470 10.84 3.25 -13.87
C GLY A 470 10.24 2.76 -15.20
N VAL A 471 8.97 2.35 -15.21
CA VAL A 471 8.24 1.96 -16.43
C VAL A 471 8.15 3.12 -17.41
N GLN A 472 8.06 4.37 -16.93
CA GLN A 472 8.00 5.55 -17.78
C GLN A 472 9.29 5.76 -18.58
N LEU A 473 10.45 5.47 -17.98
CA LEU A 473 11.75 5.53 -18.66
C LEU A 473 11.87 4.43 -19.72
N ILE A 474 11.35 3.24 -19.42
CA ILE A 474 11.31 2.12 -20.37
C ILE A 474 10.41 2.48 -21.56
N ILE A 475 9.22 3.03 -21.33
CA ILE A 475 8.31 3.49 -22.39
C ILE A 475 9.01 4.53 -23.28
N LEU A 476 9.69 5.51 -22.67
CA LEU A 476 10.43 6.53 -23.41
C LEU A 476 11.53 5.91 -24.28
N ALA A 477 12.30 4.96 -23.74
CA ALA A 477 13.34 4.25 -24.48
C ALA A 477 12.76 3.50 -25.69
N VAL A 478 11.62 2.83 -25.53
CA VAL A 478 10.94 2.12 -26.63
C VAL A 478 10.43 3.10 -27.69
N ILE A 479 9.84 4.24 -27.29
CA ILE A 479 9.40 5.27 -28.23
C ILE A 479 10.58 5.80 -29.06
N LEU A 480 11.71 6.09 -28.42
CA LEU A 480 12.93 6.53 -29.12
C LEU A 480 13.40 5.46 -30.11
N MET A 481 13.44 4.19 -29.68
CA MET A 481 13.82 3.07 -30.55
C MET A 481 12.92 2.95 -31.79
N LEU A 482 11.59 3.05 -31.60
CA LEU A 482 10.62 3.06 -32.71
C LEU A 482 10.79 4.29 -33.61
N GLY A 483 11.20 5.43 -33.08
CA GLY A 483 11.47 6.65 -33.85
C GLY A 483 12.61 6.51 -34.87
N ASN A 484 13.52 5.55 -34.66
CA ASN A 484 14.62 5.25 -35.60
C ASN A 484 14.31 4.06 -36.53
N TYR A 485 13.07 3.57 -36.53
CA TYR A 485 12.68 2.47 -37.40
C TYR A 485 12.55 2.93 -38.86
N THR A 486 13.38 2.38 -39.74
CA THR A 486 13.40 2.66 -41.19
C THR A 486 12.79 1.53 -42.02
N GLY A 487 12.16 0.54 -41.41
CA GLY A 487 11.57 -0.60 -42.12
C GLY A 487 10.22 -0.26 -42.78
N TYR A 488 9.75 -1.15 -43.64
CA TYR A 488 8.45 -1.01 -44.30
C TYR A 488 7.29 -1.12 -43.31
N ARG A 489 6.21 -0.37 -43.58
CA ARG A 489 4.97 -0.45 -42.79
C ARG A 489 4.21 -1.74 -43.13
N LEU A 490 3.51 -2.32 -42.15
CA LEU A 490 2.67 -3.52 -42.38
C LEU A 490 1.60 -3.28 -43.46
N SER A 491 1.03 -2.08 -43.49
CA SER A 491 0.08 -1.65 -44.54
C SER A 491 0.70 -1.56 -45.93
N GLU A 492 2.00 -1.28 -46.03
CA GLU A 492 2.73 -1.20 -47.29
C GLU A 492 3.06 -2.60 -47.84
N LEU A 493 3.39 -3.56 -46.97
CA LEU A 493 3.60 -4.97 -47.36
C LEU A 493 2.39 -5.55 -48.10
N ARG A 494 1.17 -5.17 -47.69
CA ARG A 494 -0.07 -5.59 -48.37
C ARG A 494 -0.26 -4.94 -49.75
N ARG A 495 0.29 -3.74 -49.95
CA ARG A 495 0.25 -3.00 -51.24
C ARG A 495 1.32 -3.49 -52.23
N PHE A 496 2.46 -3.97 -51.73
CA PHE A 496 3.56 -4.48 -52.56
C PHE A 496 3.51 -5.98 -52.83
N LYS A 497 2.55 -6.71 -52.24
CA LYS A 497 2.35 -8.14 -52.52
C LYS A 497 2.22 -8.48 -54.02
N PRO A 498 1.53 -7.70 -54.88
CA PRO A 498 1.44 -7.98 -56.31
C PRO A 498 2.73 -7.72 -57.11
N LEU A 499 3.73 -7.07 -56.51
CA LEU A 499 5.03 -6.77 -57.16
C LEU A 499 6.11 -7.80 -56.82
N ALA A 500 5.80 -8.77 -55.94
CA ALA A 500 6.68 -9.86 -55.55
C ALA A 500 6.24 -11.23 -56.13
N GLU A 501 5.09 -11.27 -56.83
CA GLU A 501 4.56 -12.46 -57.51
C GLU A 501 4.82 -12.44 -59.04
N ASP A 502 5.55 -11.44 -59.54
CA ASP A 502 6.25 -11.45 -60.85
C ASP A 502 7.77 -11.60 -60.60
#